data_AF-A0A7J7HCL8-F1
#
_entry.id   AF-A0A7J7HCL8-F1
#
_cell.length_a   1.000
_cell.length_b   1.000
_cell.length_c   1.000
_cell.angle_alpha   90.00
_cell.angle_beta   90.00
_cell.angle_gamma   90.00
#
_symmetry.space_group_name_H-M   'P 1'
#
loop_
_entity.id
_entity.type
_entity.pdbx_description
1 polymer ?
#
loop_
_entity_poly.entity_id
_entity_poly.type
_entity_poly.pdbx_seq_one_letter_code
_entity_poly.pdbx_strand_id
1 'polypeptide(L)'
;MASTNLQQKEKALVVALPPGVTPTIKSAYLSKIFNPLFTLGLLSLIFYPFISDSDIFGDNLGLAEITSASQPGHVAPRLTRRRHLATCWALHEKEKRSKGGLTRLQFFLMVFISTFSYYLIPSYFFPSISSLSFVCWIWKDSITAQQLGSGLHGMGLGSFGFDWSTIAGFLGSPLAYPAFAIVNVMVGFFLTVYVMIPVAYWSNAYEAKRFPSAKTFDFTGHTYNITRVLNQETFDLHEAAYNGYSKLYLSVFFAFTYGLSFATLAAAISHVVLFHGKTIMRMWKGTAVALQKLMGDVHTRIMKRNYEEVPSWWFYTILAVTLALSLITCEGFGRQLQLPWWGILLACAMALFFTLPIGIITATTNQQPGLNVITELVIGYLYPGKPLANVAFKTYVFYNASIIWGVVGPLRMFTKQGIYPEINWFFIVGFLAKVPVWILSRKFPEKKWIQLINMPIIFGATMSMPPARAVNCITWATVGLFFNVYIYRKYKGWWARHTYILSAALDAGVAFMGVILYFALQSKDILGPSWWGLEMDDHCPLAKCPTAPGIQVKGCPVL
;
A
#
# COMPACT_ATOMS: atom_id res chain seq x y z
N MET A 1 2.68 24.06 -32.14
CA MET A 1 1.53 23.42 -31.47
C MET A 1 1.88 22.19 -30.63
N ALA A 2 3.01 21.49 -30.86
CA ALA A 2 3.46 20.40 -29.99
C ALA A 2 4.23 20.85 -28.73
N SER A 3 4.78 22.07 -28.69
CA SER A 3 5.54 22.61 -27.55
C SER A 3 4.66 23.16 -26.42
N THR A 4 3.46 23.67 -26.72
CA THR A 4 2.53 24.23 -25.72
C THR A 4 1.85 23.15 -24.87
N ASN A 5 1.70 21.93 -25.38
CA ASN A 5 1.13 20.79 -24.63
C ASN A 5 2.10 20.17 -23.61
N LEU A 6 3.41 20.36 -23.78
CA LEU A 6 4.44 19.89 -22.84
C LEU A 6 4.47 20.75 -21.56
N GLN A 7 4.38 22.08 -21.70
CA GLN A 7 4.27 22.99 -20.54
C GLN A 7 2.99 22.77 -19.72
N GLN A 8 1.90 22.35 -20.36
CA GLN A 8 0.62 22.13 -19.68
C GLN A 8 0.58 20.78 -18.94
N LYS A 9 1.28 19.74 -19.45
CA LYS A 9 1.51 18.47 -18.74
C LYS A 9 2.55 18.60 -17.60
N GLU A 10 3.58 19.44 -17.77
CA GLU A 10 4.50 19.80 -16.67
C GLU A 10 3.75 20.50 -15.53
N LYS A 11 2.84 21.43 -15.85
CA LYS A 11 2.02 22.11 -14.83
C LYS A 11 1.12 21.17 -14.04
N ALA A 12 0.62 20.09 -14.64
CA ALA A 12 -0.20 19.09 -13.93
C ALA A 12 0.63 18.17 -13.02
N LEU A 13 1.88 17.83 -13.39
CA LEU A 13 2.77 17.00 -12.56
C LEU A 13 3.42 17.80 -11.40
N VAL A 14 3.57 19.12 -11.57
CA VAL A 14 4.10 20.06 -10.55
C VAL A 14 3.24 20.13 -9.28
N VAL A 15 1.97 19.70 -9.35
CA VAL A 15 0.97 19.74 -8.26
C VAL A 15 1.15 18.60 -7.24
N ALA A 16 1.89 17.53 -7.55
CA ALA A 16 2.08 16.39 -6.65
C ALA A 16 3.30 16.48 -5.71
N LEU A 17 4.04 17.59 -5.72
CA LEU A 17 5.22 17.81 -4.87
C LEU A 17 4.92 18.81 -3.75
N PRO A 18 5.47 18.61 -2.53
CA PRO A 18 5.14 19.43 -1.36
C PRO A 18 5.39 20.93 -1.60
N PRO A 19 4.59 21.82 -0.99
CA PRO A 19 4.77 23.27 -1.12
C PRO A 19 6.11 23.67 -0.49
N GLY A 20 7.00 24.30 -1.28
CA GLY A 20 8.31 24.78 -0.82
C GLY A 20 9.50 24.54 -1.76
N VAL A 21 9.33 23.79 -2.85
CA VAL A 21 10.38 23.56 -3.87
C VAL A 21 10.23 24.58 -5.01
N THR A 22 11.29 25.33 -5.31
CA THR A 22 11.29 26.33 -6.40
C THR A 22 11.00 25.68 -7.77
N PRO A 23 10.28 26.38 -8.67
CA PRO A 23 9.87 25.82 -9.97
C PRO A 23 11.06 25.41 -10.87
N THR A 24 12.22 26.05 -10.69
CA THR A 24 13.49 25.70 -11.34
C THR A 24 14.00 24.32 -10.94
N ILE A 25 13.89 23.94 -9.66
CA ILE A 25 14.28 22.60 -9.18
C ILE A 25 13.31 21.55 -9.71
N LYS A 26 11.99 21.85 -9.76
CA LYS A 26 11.00 20.92 -10.33
C LYS A 26 11.26 20.64 -11.82
N SER A 27 11.61 21.67 -12.60
CA SER A 27 11.96 21.55 -14.02
C SER A 27 13.28 20.83 -14.26
N ALA A 28 14.34 21.12 -13.48
CA ALA A 28 15.62 20.41 -13.58
C ALA A 28 15.54 18.94 -13.13
N TYR A 29 14.69 18.66 -12.13
CA TYR A 29 14.42 17.32 -11.63
C TYR A 29 13.59 16.50 -12.62
N LEU A 30 12.53 17.10 -13.17
CA LEU A 30 11.74 16.49 -14.24
C LEU A 30 12.60 16.29 -15.48
N SER A 31 13.41 17.25 -15.93
CA SER A 31 14.21 17.06 -17.14
C SER A 31 15.30 15.98 -16.98
N LYS A 32 15.96 15.85 -15.82
CA LYS A 32 16.99 14.82 -15.59
C LYS A 32 16.43 13.41 -15.38
N ILE A 33 15.22 13.27 -14.83
CA ILE A 33 14.57 11.97 -14.63
C ILE A 33 13.72 11.61 -15.85
N PHE A 34 12.86 12.52 -16.31
CA PHE A 34 11.98 12.27 -17.46
C PHE A 34 12.72 12.21 -18.80
N ASN A 35 13.79 12.96 -19.10
CA ASN A 35 14.39 12.81 -20.45
C ASN A 35 14.91 11.38 -20.75
N PRO A 36 15.63 10.70 -19.83
CA PRO A 36 16.00 9.29 -20.03
C PRO A 36 14.84 8.30 -19.79
N LEU A 37 13.90 8.57 -18.87
CA LEU A 37 12.70 7.73 -18.68
C LEU A 37 11.62 7.92 -19.76
N PHE A 38 11.62 8.98 -20.54
CA PHE A 38 10.61 9.22 -21.58
C PHE A 38 11.08 8.70 -22.94
N THR A 39 12.39 8.67 -23.18
CA THR A 39 12.99 8.10 -24.41
C THR A 39 13.10 6.57 -24.36
N LEU A 40 13.27 5.95 -23.19
CA LEU A 40 13.31 4.48 -23.02
C LEU A 40 12.19 3.92 -22.14
N GLY A 41 11.61 4.72 -21.25
CA GLY A 41 10.62 4.25 -20.29
C GLY A 41 9.18 4.24 -20.80
N LEU A 42 8.88 4.68 -22.01
CA LEU A 42 7.61 4.32 -22.67
C LEU A 42 7.57 2.81 -22.95
N LEU A 43 8.70 2.18 -23.30
CA LEU A 43 8.76 0.71 -23.45
C LEU A 43 8.76 0.01 -22.08
N SER A 44 9.51 0.50 -21.10
CA SER A 44 9.49 -0.13 -19.76
C SER A 44 8.15 0.11 -19.02
N LEU A 45 7.50 1.28 -19.11
CA LEU A 45 6.18 1.51 -18.50
C LEU A 45 5.02 0.85 -19.26
N ILE A 46 5.20 0.44 -20.52
CA ILE A 46 4.23 -0.37 -21.25
C ILE A 46 4.42 -1.87 -20.92
N PHE A 47 5.67 -2.34 -20.75
CA PHE A 47 5.97 -3.73 -20.41
C PHE A 47 5.94 -4.04 -18.90
N TYR A 48 6.18 -3.09 -17.99
CA TYR A 48 6.24 -3.37 -16.54
C TYR A 48 4.87 -3.58 -15.86
N PRO A 49 3.77 -2.89 -16.25
CA PRO A 49 2.43 -3.31 -15.86
C PRO A 49 2.07 -4.65 -16.49
N PHE A 50 2.77 -5.08 -17.55
CA PHE A 50 2.64 -6.42 -18.08
C PHE A 50 3.43 -7.43 -17.24
N ILE A 51 4.67 -7.11 -16.80
CA ILE A 51 5.60 -8.01 -16.08
C ILE A 51 5.29 -8.12 -14.59
N SER A 52 5.04 -7.01 -13.88
CA SER A 52 4.65 -7.05 -12.46
C SER A 52 3.30 -7.74 -12.25
N ASP A 53 2.44 -7.77 -13.27
CA ASP A 53 1.17 -8.48 -13.29
C ASP A 53 1.19 -9.80 -14.09
N SER A 54 2.34 -10.23 -14.66
CA SER A 54 2.50 -11.51 -15.36
C SER A 54 3.55 -12.46 -14.75
N ASP A 55 4.65 -11.95 -14.18
CA ASP A 55 5.63 -12.77 -13.42
C ASP A 55 5.05 -13.18 -12.06
N ILE A 56 4.25 -12.30 -11.44
CA ILE A 56 3.38 -12.66 -10.31
C ILE A 56 2.24 -13.58 -10.77
N PHE A 57 1.94 -13.70 -12.06
CA PHE A 57 0.76 -14.40 -12.56
C PHE A 57 1.03 -15.83 -13.00
N GLY A 58 2.18 -16.10 -13.63
CA GLY A 58 2.58 -17.47 -13.98
C GLY A 58 2.94 -18.29 -12.74
N ASP A 59 3.82 -17.74 -11.90
CA ASP A 59 4.35 -18.47 -10.74
C ASP A 59 3.39 -18.48 -9.55
N ASN A 60 2.60 -17.42 -9.30
CA ASN A 60 1.61 -17.47 -8.22
C ASN A 60 0.32 -18.22 -8.58
N LEU A 61 -0.05 -18.41 -9.86
CA LEU A 61 -1.13 -19.35 -10.20
C LEU A 61 -0.69 -20.79 -9.91
N GLY A 62 0.54 -21.16 -10.27
CA GLY A 62 1.13 -22.45 -9.91
C GLY A 62 1.24 -22.66 -8.40
N LEU A 63 1.78 -21.68 -7.67
CA LEU A 63 2.00 -21.77 -6.21
C LEU A 63 0.71 -21.66 -5.37
N ALA A 64 -0.31 -20.92 -5.83
CA ALA A 64 -1.63 -20.86 -5.19
C ALA A 64 -2.43 -22.16 -5.38
N GLU A 65 -2.32 -22.82 -6.54
CA GLU A 65 -2.88 -24.17 -6.74
C GLU A 65 -2.15 -25.19 -5.85
N ILE A 66 -0.82 -25.15 -5.80
CA ILE A 66 0.03 -26.05 -5.00
C ILE A 66 -0.22 -25.95 -3.48
N THR A 67 -0.51 -24.75 -2.96
CA THR A 67 -0.82 -24.57 -1.53
C THR A 67 -2.25 -25.01 -1.18
N SER A 68 -3.21 -24.82 -2.09
CA SER A 68 -4.61 -25.25 -1.91
C SER A 68 -4.80 -26.77 -1.86
N ALA A 69 -3.95 -27.53 -2.56
CA ALA A 69 -3.97 -28.99 -2.60
C ALA A 69 -3.40 -29.67 -1.32
N SER A 70 -2.75 -28.91 -0.43
CA SER A 70 -2.02 -29.47 0.72
C SER A 70 -2.84 -29.59 2.02
N GLN A 71 -4.12 -29.19 2.03
CA GLN A 71 -4.98 -29.24 3.23
C GLN A 71 -6.10 -30.29 3.11
N PRO A 72 -5.99 -31.45 3.77
CA PRO A 72 -7.08 -32.42 3.81
C PRO A 72 -8.22 -31.89 4.72
N GLY A 73 -9.41 -31.73 4.15
CA GLY A 73 -10.65 -31.48 4.91
C GLY A 73 -11.11 -30.02 5.01
N HIS A 74 -10.50 -29.08 4.29
CA HIS A 74 -11.09 -27.75 4.07
C HIS A 74 -11.67 -27.68 2.67
N VAL A 75 -12.96 -27.37 2.56
CA VAL A 75 -13.63 -27.09 1.28
C VAL A 75 -12.78 -26.06 0.54
N ALA A 76 -12.20 -26.48 -0.58
CA ALA A 76 -11.35 -25.65 -1.41
C ALA A 76 -12.00 -24.29 -1.65
N PRO A 77 -11.32 -23.16 -1.38
CA PRO A 77 -11.76 -21.91 -1.95
C PRO A 77 -11.44 -22.01 -3.45
N ARG A 78 -12.43 -22.36 -4.27
CA ARG A 78 -12.47 -22.08 -5.72
C ARG A 78 -12.45 -20.56 -6.01
N LEU A 79 -11.92 -19.73 -5.10
CA LEU A 79 -12.17 -18.29 -4.98
C LEU A 79 -11.01 -17.40 -5.43
N THR A 80 -9.86 -17.95 -5.84
CA THR A 80 -8.70 -17.15 -6.27
C THR A 80 -8.57 -17.05 -7.80
N ARG A 81 -9.70 -16.96 -8.51
CA ARG A 81 -9.69 -16.47 -9.90
C ARG A 81 -9.74 -14.95 -9.83
N ARG A 82 -8.71 -14.25 -10.36
CA ARG A 82 -8.56 -12.78 -10.38
C ARG A 82 -9.93 -12.09 -10.48
N ARG A 83 -10.26 -11.14 -9.60
CA ARG A 83 -11.57 -10.47 -9.50
C ARG A 83 -12.19 -10.06 -10.85
N HIS A 84 -11.38 -9.62 -11.81
CA HIS A 84 -11.82 -9.28 -13.16
C HIS A 84 -12.19 -10.52 -14.00
N LEU A 85 -11.35 -11.56 -13.99
CA LEU A 85 -11.62 -12.83 -14.66
C LEU A 85 -12.76 -13.60 -14.00
N ALA A 86 -12.88 -13.56 -12.66
CA ALA A 86 -14.02 -14.11 -11.94
C ALA A 86 -15.31 -13.37 -12.31
N THR A 87 -15.27 -12.04 -12.47
CA THR A 87 -16.43 -11.27 -12.93
C THR A 87 -16.77 -11.59 -14.39
N CYS A 88 -15.80 -11.57 -15.31
CA CYS A 88 -16.03 -11.92 -16.72
C CYS A 88 -16.53 -13.36 -16.87
N TRP A 89 -15.96 -14.31 -16.14
CA TRP A 89 -16.43 -15.69 -16.12
C TRP A 89 -17.81 -15.81 -15.48
N ALA A 90 -18.06 -15.13 -14.36
CA ALA A 90 -19.38 -15.13 -13.72
C ALA A 90 -20.46 -14.51 -14.61
N LEU A 91 -20.11 -13.56 -15.48
CA LEU A 91 -21.00 -12.95 -16.47
C LEU A 91 -21.24 -13.86 -17.69
N HIS A 92 -20.24 -14.63 -18.12
CA HIS A 92 -20.33 -15.51 -19.30
C HIS A 92 -20.76 -16.95 -19.01
N GLU A 93 -20.72 -17.39 -17.75
CA GLU A 93 -21.13 -18.75 -17.41
C GLU A 93 -22.65 -18.93 -17.54
N LYS A 94 -23.06 -19.95 -18.30
CA LYS A 94 -24.47 -20.27 -18.55
C LYS A 94 -25.18 -20.56 -17.22
N GLU A 95 -26.04 -19.63 -16.81
CA GLU A 95 -26.64 -19.62 -15.48
C GLU A 95 -27.93 -20.44 -15.42
N LYS A 96 -28.02 -21.43 -14.53
CA LYS A 96 -29.30 -22.08 -14.21
C LYS A 96 -30.17 -21.09 -13.41
N ARG A 97 -31.26 -20.65 -14.04
CA ARG A 97 -32.20 -19.66 -13.50
C ARG A 97 -33.13 -20.31 -12.47
N SER A 98 -33.17 -19.75 -11.26
CA SER A 98 -34.29 -19.98 -10.35
C SER A 98 -35.50 -19.17 -10.82
N LYS A 99 -36.70 -19.76 -10.86
CA LYS A 99 -37.92 -19.03 -11.26
C LYS A 99 -38.06 -17.77 -10.38
N GLY A 100 -38.13 -16.60 -11.02
CA GLY A 100 -38.30 -15.29 -10.35
C GLY A 100 -37.02 -14.53 -9.95
N GLY A 101 -35.81 -15.08 -10.12
CA GLY A 101 -34.56 -14.37 -9.77
C GLY A 101 -34.06 -13.38 -10.84
N LEU A 102 -33.39 -12.31 -10.40
CA LEU A 102 -32.61 -11.39 -11.26
C LEU A 102 -31.41 -12.13 -11.88
N THR A 103 -31.05 -11.78 -13.12
CA THR A 103 -29.80 -12.26 -13.73
C THR A 103 -28.59 -11.55 -13.15
N ARG A 104 -27.41 -12.18 -13.19
CA ARG A 104 -26.14 -11.58 -12.76
C ARG A 104 -25.85 -10.23 -13.44
N LEU A 105 -26.15 -10.13 -14.73
CA LEU A 105 -25.97 -8.88 -15.51
C LEU A 105 -26.99 -7.80 -15.11
N GLN A 106 -28.25 -8.16 -14.90
CA GLN A 106 -29.27 -7.20 -14.41
C GLN A 106 -28.91 -6.68 -13.02
N PHE A 107 -28.42 -7.55 -12.14
CA PHE A 107 -27.92 -7.16 -10.82
C PHE A 107 -26.71 -6.21 -10.94
N PHE A 108 -25.75 -6.53 -11.80
CA PHE A 108 -24.60 -5.66 -12.09
C PHE A 108 -25.05 -4.27 -12.55
N LEU A 109 -25.95 -4.18 -13.54
CA LEU A 109 -26.42 -2.91 -14.08
C LEU A 109 -27.19 -2.09 -13.05
N MET A 110 -28.04 -2.73 -12.23
CA MET A 110 -28.77 -2.07 -11.15
C MET A 110 -27.82 -1.44 -10.14
N VAL A 111 -26.82 -2.20 -9.67
CA VAL A 111 -25.81 -1.71 -8.73
C VAL A 111 -24.94 -0.62 -9.37
N PHE A 112 -24.52 -0.82 -10.62
CA PHE A 112 -23.72 0.14 -11.36
C PHE A 112 -24.43 1.50 -11.47
N ILE A 113 -25.69 1.51 -11.92
CA ILE A 113 -26.50 2.74 -12.02
C ILE A 113 -26.69 3.38 -10.64
N SER A 114 -26.98 2.58 -9.61
CA SER A 114 -27.16 3.12 -8.25
C SER A 114 -25.90 3.79 -7.71
N THR A 115 -24.73 3.19 -7.94
CA THR A 115 -23.44 3.72 -7.46
C THR A 115 -22.99 4.91 -8.28
N PHE A 116 -23.17 4.84 -9.60
CA PHE A 116 -22.94 5.93 -10.52
C PHE A 116 -23.72 7.18 -10.07
N SER A 117 -25.01 7.05 -9.82
CA SER A 117 -25.85 8.16 -9.33
C SER A 117 -25.46 8.60 -7.91
N TYR A 118 -25.17 7.66 -7.00
CA TYR A 118 -24.83 7.98 -5.62
C TYR A 118 -23.51 8.74 -5.51
N TYR A 119 -22.50 8.42 -6.32
CA TYR A 119 -21.16 9.04 -6.24
C TYR A 119 -21.15 10.55 -6.52
N LEU A 120 -22.21 11.08 -7.16
CA LEU A 120 -22.42 12.52 -7.31
C LEU A 120 -22.54 13.24 -5.96
N ILE A 121 -23.12 12.59 -4.95
CA ILE A 121 -23.33 13.16 -3.62
C ILE A 121 -21.99 13.39 -2.91
N PRO A 122 -21.17 12.36 -2.60
CA PRO A 122 -19.90 12.55 -1.92
C PRO A 122 -18.87 13.29 -2.79
N SER A 123 -18.97 13.26 -4.11
CA SER A 123 -17.95 13.90 -4.94
C SER A 123 -18.22 15.38 -5.24
N TYR A 124 -19.48 15.85 -5.17
CA TYR A 124 -19.83 17.22 -5.57
C TYR A 124 -20.75 17.93 -4.57
N PHE A 125 -21.86 17.32 -4.16
CA PHE A 125 -22.83 18.00 -3.30
C PHE A 125 -22.42 18.05 -1.83
N PHE A 126 -21.91 16.93 -1.29
CA PHE A 126 -21.59 16.76 0.12
C PHE A 126 -20.29 15.96 0.36
N PRO A 127 -19.11 16.48 -0.03
CA PRO A 127 -17.82 15.85 0.25
C PRO A 127 -17.51 15.42 1.69
N SER A 128 -17.99 16.16 2.71
CA SER A 128 -17.70 15.81 4.11
C SER A 128 -18.26 14.43 4.53
N ILE A 129 -19.23 13.86 3.79
CA ILE A 129 -19.77 12.52 4.05
C ILE A 129 -18.71 11.41 3.91
N SER A 130 -17.60 11.72 3.25
CA SER A 130 -16.44 10.82 3.10
C SER A 130 -15.66 10.66 4.40
N SER A 131 -15.81 11.59 5.35
CA SER A 131 -15.15 11.49 6.66
C SER A 131 -15.94 12.22 7.74
N LEU A 132 -17.02 11.59 8.24
CA LEU A 132 -17.77 12.10 9.38
C LEU A 132 -17.11 11.65 10.68
N SER A 133 -16.47 12.60 11.38
CA SER A 133 -15.79 12.38 12.66
C SER A 133 -16.70 12.78 13.83
N PHE A 134 -17.46 11.82 14.38
CA PHE A 134 -18.45 12.11 15.45
C PHE A 134 -17.82 12.70 16.71
N VAL A 135 -16.60 12.28 17.05
CA VAL A 135 -15.87 12.79 18.23
C VAL A 135 -15.61 14.29 18.14
N CYS A 136 -15.31 14.83 16.94
CA CYS A 136 -15.09 16.27 16.77
C CYS A 136 -16.38 17.10 16.87
N TRP A 137 -17.54 16.49 16.63
CA TRP A 137 -18.83 17.19 16.80
C TRP A 137 -19.22 17.32 18.27
N ILE A 138 -18.88 16.32 19.09
CA ILE A 138 -19.14 16.31 20.52
C ILE A 138 -18.13 17.22 21.25
N TRP A 139 -16.83 17.14 20.91
CA TRP A 139 -15.75 17.90 21.54
C TRP A 139 -15.08 18.88 20.57
N LYS A 140 -15.62 20.10 20.50
CA LYS A 140 -15.16 21.15 19.58
C LYS A 140 -13.92 21.91 20.06
N ASP A 141 -13.70 22.03 21.37
CA ASP A 141 -12.63 22.89 21.89
C ASP A 141 -11.38 22.12 22.34
N SER A 142 -11.44 20.80 22.38
CA SER A 142 -10.33 19.97 22.87
C SER A 142 -9.41 19.50 21.74
N ILE A 143 -8.14 19.94 21.80
CA ILE A 143 -7.09 19.52 20.85
C ILE A 143 -6.91 18.00 20.89
N THR A 144 -6.85 17.41 22.08
CA THR A 144 -6.63 15.96 22.25
C THR A 144 -7.81 15.14 21.74
N ALA A 145 -9.04 15.59 21.96
CA ALA A 145 -10.22 14.90 21.45
C ALA A 145 -10.28 14.94 19.92
N GLN A 146 -9.93 16.08 19.30
CA GLN A 146 -9.87 16.20 17.85
C GLN A 146 -8.72 15.39 17.22
N GLN A 147 -7.56 15.31 17.86
CA GLN A 147 -6.45 14.45 17.41
C GLN A 147 -6.81 12.96 17.44
N LEU A 148 -7.57 12.53 18.45
CA LEU A 148 -8.08 11.17 18.56
C LEU A 148 -9.20 10.89 17.55
N GLY A 149 -10.12 11.83 17.39
CA GLY A 149 -11.35 11.67 16.62
C GLY A 149 -11.22 11.87 15.10
N SER A 150 -10.30 12.75 14.68
CA SER A 150 -10.14 13.13 13.27
C SER A 150 -9.79 11.93 12.39
N GLY A 151 -10.62 11.65 11.39
CA GLY A 151 -10.44 10.58 10.41
C GLY A 151 -9.38 10.89 9.34
N LEU A 152 -9.22 12.16 8.97
CA LEU A 152 -8.30 12.60 7.91
C LEU A 152 -6.92 12.97 8.44
N HIS A 153 -6.87 13.58 9.63
CA HIS A 153 -5.66 14.19 10.18
C HIS A 153 -5.22 13.57 11.50
N GLY A 154 -6.07 12.77 12.14
CA GLY A 154 -5.82 12.12 13.41
C GLY A 154 -5.91 10.58 13.37
N MET A 155 -6.34 10.00 14.49
CA MET A 155 -6.41 8.55 14.72
C MET A 155 -7.76 7.93 14.30
N GLY A 156 -8.73 8.75 13.89
CA GLY A 156 -10.02 8.32 13.34
C GLY A 156 -10.98 7.65 14.32
N LEU A 157 -10.82 7.82 15.64
CA LEU A 157 -11.74 7.23 16.61
C LEU A 157 -13.18 7.71 16.34
N GLY A 158 -14.07 6.78 15.98
CA GLY A 158 -15.47 7.12 15.64
C GLY A 158 -15.62 7.92 14.35
N SER A 159 -14.67 7.82 13.41
CA SER A 159 -14.79 8.41 12.09
C SER A 159 -15.27 7.38 11.06
N PHE A 160 -16.31 7.75 10.30
CA PHE A 160 -16.89 6.90 9.25
C PHE A 160 -17.16 7.70 7.98
N GLY A 161 -16.72 7.15 6.85
CA GLY A 161 -17.09 7.57 5.51
C GLY A 161 -18.16 6.66 4.92
N PHE A 162 -19.16 7.26 4.28
CA PHE A 162 -20.32 6.55 3.73
C PHE A 162 -20.27 6.36 2.21
N ASP A 163 -19.13 6.65 1.58
CA ASP A 163 -18.94 6.50 0.15
C ASP A 163 -18.04 5.31 -0.19
N TRP A 164 -18.28 4.73 -1.37
CA TRP A 164 -17.51 3.58 -1.83
C TRP A 164 -16.03 3.90 -2.09
N SER A 165 -15.69 5.15 -2.44
CA SER A 165 -14.32 5.54 -2.71
C SER A 165 -13.46 5.56 -1.45
N THR A 166 -14.00 6.02 -0.32
CA THR A 166 -13.37 5.93 1.01
C THR A 166 -13.25 4.48 1.46
N ILE A 167 -14.32 3.69 1.31
CA ILE A 167 -14.32 2.27 1.67
C ILE A 167 -13.26 1.49 0.88
N ALA A 168 -13.13 1.73 -0.43
CA ALA A 168 -12.14 1.07 -1.29
C ALA A 168 -10.74 1.71 -1.21
N GLY A 169 -10.62 2.91 -0.64
CA GLY A 169 -9.40 3.74 -0.62
C GLY A 169 -8.29 3.28 0.33
N PHE A 170 -8.39 2.07 0.91
CA PHE A 170 -7.36 1.50 1.79
C PHE A 170 -6.61 0.34 1.13
N LEU A 171 -7.29 -0.79 0.90
CA LEU A 171 -6.70 -2.01 0.30
C LEU A 171 -7.54 -2.49 -0.90
N GLY A 172 -8.18 -1.56 -1.60
CA GLY A 172 -9.20 -1.88 -2.60
C GLY A 172 -10.48 -2.40 -1.95
N SER A 173 -11.26 -3.18 -2.70
CA SER A 173 -12.55 -3.67 -2.19
C SER A 173 -12.40 -4.63 -1.01
N PRO A 174 -13.03 -4.36 0.15
CA PRO A 174 -13.00 -5.24 1.31
C PRO A 174 -13.74 -6.57 1.08
N LEU A 175 -14.59 -6.66 0.05
CA LEU A 175 -15.37 -7.86 -0.28
C LEU A 175 -14.49 -9.00 -0.84
N ALA A 176 -13.31 -8.67 -1.36
CA ALA A 176 -12.38 -9.66 -1.91
C ALA A 176 -11.53 -10.35 -0.85
N TYR A 177 -11.49 -9.81 0.39
CA TYR A 177 -10.63 -10.30 1.44
C TYR A 177 -11.34 -11.31 2.34
N PRO A 178 -10.67 -12.42 2.72
CA PRO A 178 -11.27 -13.37 3.64
C PRO A 178 -11.44 -12.75 5.03
N ALA A 179 -12.50 -13.14 5.74
CA ALA A 179 -12.85 -12.58 7.05
C ALA A 179 -11.69 -12.59 8.06
N PHE A 180 -10.91 -13.68 8.11
CA PHE A 180 -9.79 -13.77 9.04
C PHE A 180 -8.70 -12.73 8.74
N ALA A 181 -8.44 -12.42 7.46
CA ALA A 181 -7.44 -11.42 7.08
C ALA A 181 -7.90 -10.02 7.52
N ILE A 182 -9.18 -9.70 7.35
CA ILE A 182 -9.77 -8.43 7.80
C ILE A 182 -9.62 -8.27 9.31
N VAL A 183 -9.92 -9.33 10.09
CA VAL A 183 -9.74 -9.30 11.54
C VAL A 183 -8.28 -9.09 11.93
N ASN A 184 -7.32 -9.75 11.26
CA ASN A 184 -5.89 -9.54 11.54
C ASN A 184 -5.47 -8.09 11.25
N VAL A 185 -5.92 -7.51 10.14
CA VAL A 185 -5.66 -6.09 9.81
C VAL A 185 -6.27 -5.17 10.87
N MET A 186 -7.49 -5.43 11.33
CA MET A 186 -8.13 -4.62 12.38
C MET A 186 -7.38 -4.71 13.71
N VAL A 187 -6.94 -5.91 14.11
CA VAL A 187 -6.14 -6.08 15.32
C VAL A 187 -4.83 -5.31 15.20
N GLY A 188 -4.16 -5.39 14.06
CA GLY A 188 -2.96 -4.61 13.76
C GLY A 188 -3.18 -3.10 13.83
N PHE A 189 -4.26 -2.62 13.22
CA PHE A 189 -4.66 -1.21 13.24
C PHE A 189 -4.96 -0.74 14.67
N PHE A 190 -5.75 -1.49 15.44
CA PHE A 190 -6.09 -1.16 16.82
C PHE A 190 -4.84 -1.10 17.70
N LEU A 191 -3.98 -2.11 17.63
CA LEU A 191 -2.74 -2.16 18.42
C LEU A 191 -1.80 -1.01 18.05
N THR A 192 -1.69 -0.66 16.77
CA THR A 192 -0.77 0.38 16.33
C THR A 192 -1.33 1.78 16.63
N VAL A 193 -2.53 2.08 16.14
CA VAL A 193 -3.10 3.43 16.15
C VAL A 193 -3.72 3.80 17.49
N TYR A 194 -4.34 2.86 18.21
CA TYR A 194 -5.00 3.16 19.49
C TYR A 194 -4.20 2.75 20.72
N VAL A 195 -3.14 1.95 20.58
CA VAL A 195 -2.29 1.57 21.71
C VAL A 195 -0.88 2.13 21.54
N MET A 196 -0.10 1.67 20.56
CA MET A 196 1.31 2.03 20.45
C MET A 196 1.55 3.53 20.23
N ILE A 197 0.83 4.15 19.28
CA ILE A 197 1.02 5.57 18.94
C ILE A 197 0.61 6.49 20.10
N PRO A 198 -0.57 6.34 20.72
CA PRO A 198 -0.93 6.99 21.97
C PRO A 198 0.14 6.87 23.04
N VAL A 199 0.54 5.64 23.38
CA VAL A 199 1.52 5.41 24.45
C VAL A 199 2.83 6.15 24.16
N ALA A 200 3.34 6.10 22.93
CA ALA A 200 4.55 6.80 22.51
C ALA A 200 4.40 8.33 22.50
N TYR A 201 3.24 8.85 22.07
CA TYR A 201 2.97 10.29 22.03
C TYR A 201 2.83 10.90 23.43
N TRP A 202 2.07 10.27 24.31
CA TRP A 202 1.85 10.77 25.68
C TRP A 202 3.06 10.57 26.59
N SER A 203 3.84 9.51 26.40
CA SER A 203 5.16 9.33 27.06
C SER A 203 6.25 10.28 26.53
N ASN A 204 5.93 11.10 25.52
CA ASN A 204 6.85 12.04 24.88
C ASN A 204 8.13 11.37 24.30
N ALA A 205 8.01 10.13 23.82
CA ALA A 205 9.11 9.43 23.16
C ALA A 205 9.55 10.22 21.92
N TYR A 206 10.87 10.43 21.74
CA TYR A 206 11.42 11.22 20.62
C TYR A 206 10.90 12.66 20.52
N GLU A 207 10.50 13.28 21.64
CA GLU A 207 9.91 14.62 21.67
C GLU A 207 8.62 14.74 20.82
N ALA A 208 7.88 13.63 20.74
CA ALA A 208 6.67 13.44 19.94
C ALA A 208 5.65 14.59 19.94
N LYS A 209 5.46 15.24 21.11
CA LYS A 209 4.44 16.28 21.29
C LYS A 209 4.65 17.50 20.39
N ARG A 210 5.89 17.69 19.89
CA ARG A 210 6.25 18.74 18.94
C ARG A 210 5.77 18.44 17.52
N PHE A 211 5.49 17.17 17.19
CA PHE A 211 5.34 16.68 15.82
C PHE A 211 4.04 15.86 15.64
N PRO A 212 2.84 16.48 15.72
CA PRO A 212 1.55 15.77 15.73
C PRO A 212 1.14 15.20 14.36
N SER A 213 1.65 15.75 13.25
CA SER A 213 1.17 15.43 11.90
C SER A 213 2.05 14.41 11.18
N ALA A 214 1.50 13.71 10.18
CA ALA A 214 2.25 12.85 9.27
C ALA A 214 3.06 13.68 8.25
N LYS A 215 4.03 14.47 8.72
CA LYS A 215 5.04 15.18 7.92
C LYS A 215 6.43 15.02 8.53
N THR A 216 7.46 15.43 7.80
CA THR A 216 8.85 15.52 8.29
C THR A 216 9.12 16.93 8.83
N PHE A 217 9.79 17.00 9.98
CA PHE A 217 9.98 18.24 10.72
C PHE A 217 11.46 18.54 11.00
N ASP A 218 11.75 19.82 11.19
CA ASP A 218 12.99 20.28 11.82
C ASP A 218 12.85 20.28 13.35
N PHE A 219 13.95 20.58 14.05
CA PHE A 219 13.96 20.65 15.52
C PHE A 219 12.92 21.64 16.09
N THR A 220 12.58 22.68 15.32
CA THR A 220 11.62 23.73 15.71
C THR A 220 10.16 23.36 15.47
N GLY A 221 9.86 22.21 14.88
CA GLY A 221 8.49 21.79 14.56
C GLY A 221 7.93 22.37 13.27
N HIS A 222 8.75 23.06 12.48
CA HIS A 222 8.41 23.47 11.12
C HIS A 222 8.69 22.35 10.12
N THR A 223 8.02 22.39 8.97
CA THR A 223 8.24 21.41 7.91
C THR A 223 9.68 21.49 7.40
N TYR A 224 10.35 20.34 7.34
CA TYR A 224 11.77 20.26 6.99
C TYR A 224 12.06 20.79 5.58
N ASN A 225 12.94 21.79 5.45
CA ASN A 225 13.28 22.37 4.16
C ASN A 225 14.45 21.63 3.47
N ILE A 226 14.11 20.81 2.47
CA ILE A 226 15.06 19.96 1.74
C ILE A 226 16.08 20.78 0.93
N THR A 227 15.67 21.97 0.43
CA THR A 227 16.52 22.78 -0.46
C THR A 227 17.78 23.32 0.21
N ARG A 228 17.80 23.41 1.55
CA ARG A 228 18.95 23.87 2.33
C ARG A 228 20.03 22.81 2.49
N VAL A 229 19.69 21.55 2.27
CA VAL A 229 20.51 20.38 2.64
C VAL A 229 20.98 19.60 1.41
N LEU A 230 20.31 19.82 0.27
CA LEU A 230 20.58 19.13 -0.99
C LEU A 230 21.28 20.07 -1.97
N ASN A 231 22.35 19.59 -2.62
CA ASN A 231 22.97 20.31 -3.74
C ASN A 231 22.00 20.32 -4.93
N GLN A 232 21.69 21.48 -5.50
CA GLN A 232 20.77 21.56 -6.64
C GLN A 232 21.38 21.04 -7.95
N GLU A 233 22.72 21.04 -8.06
CA GLU A 233 23.39 20.62 -9.29
C GLU A 233 23.66 19.12 -9.32
N THR A 234 24.25 18.60 -8.24
CA THR A 234 24.64 17.19 -8.13
C THR A 234 23.59 16.31 -7.46
N PHE A 235 22.59 16.90 -6.78
CA PHE A 235 21.64 16.19 -5.93
C PHE A 235 22.30 15.36 -4.82
N ASP A 236 23.54 15.69 -4.43
CA ASP A 236 24.19 15.06 -3.29
C ASP A 236 23.83 15.76 -1.98
N LEU A 237 23.92 15.01 -0.88
CA LEU A 237 23.68 15.52 0.45
C LEU A 237 24.86 16.39 0.93
N HIS A 238 24.63 17.68 1.20
CA HIS A 238 25.63 18.56 1.81
C HIS A 238 25.71 18.33 3.33
N GLU A 239 26.72 17.60 3.77
CA GLU A 239 26.85 17.20 5.19
C GLU A 239 27.01 18.38 6.16
N ALA A 240 27.80 19.39 5.80
CA ALA A 240 28.00 20.57 6.62
C ALA A 240 26.71 21.38 6.80
N ALA A 241 25.94 21.55 5.71
CA ALA A 241 24.65 22.24 5.75
C ALA A 241 23.59 21.46 6.53
N TYR A 242 23.61 20.12 6.45
CA TYR A 242 22.76 19.25 7.25
C TYR A 242 23.03 19.40 8.75
N ASN A 243 24.30 19.27 9.16
CA ASN A 243 24.70 19.35 10.57
C ASN A 243 24.47 20.75 11.15
N GLY A 244 24.56 21.82 10.35
CA GLY A 244 24.30 23.19 10.76
C GLY A 244 22.81 23.59 10.82
N TYR A 245 21.92 22.90 10.09
CA TYR A 245 20.49 23.23 10.06
C TYR A 245 19.72 22.51 11.17
N SER A 246 19.47 21.20 11.00
CA SER A 246 18.83 20.36 12.01
C SER A 246 18.86 18.90 11.56
N LYS A 247 18.82 17.98 12.54
CA LYS A 247 18.51 16.57 12.25
C LYS A 247 17.06 16.44 11.78
N LEU A 248 16.78 15.42 10.98
CA LEU A 248 15.44 15.16 10.47
C LEU A 248 14.58 14.49 11.56
N TYR A 249 13.54 15.18 12.02
CA TYR A 249 12.57 14.63 12.97
C TYR A 249 11.34 14.10 12.25
N LEU A 250 10.87 12.95 12.72
CA LEU A 250 9.68 12.27 12.24
C LEU A 250 8.61 12.31 13.31
N SER A 251 7.35 12.37 12.87
CA SER A 251 6.26 12.07 13.78
C SER A 251 6.30 10.61 14.22
N VAL A 252 5.79 10.38 15.44
CA VAL A 252 5.67 9.04 16.03
C VAL A 252 4.95 8.07 15.10
N PHE A 253 3.88 8.54 14.45
CA PHE A 253 3.14 7.76 13.47
C PHE A 253 4.05 7.21 12.36
N PHE A 254 4.89 8.07 11.76
CA PHE A 254 5.82 7.65 10.72
C PHE A 254 6.91 6.73 11.27
N ALA A 255 7.52 7.10 12.39
CA ALA A 255 8.59 6.32 13.02
C ALA A 255 8.14 4.87 13.28
N PHE A 256 7.00 4.67 13.95
CA PHE A 256 6.48 3.33 14.23
C PHE A 256 6.01 2.58 12.98
N THR A 257 5.49 3.27 11.96
CA THR A 257 5.11 2.63 10.69
C THR A 257 6.34 2.06 9.96
N TYR A 258 7.50 2.74 10.03
CA TYR A 258 8.77 2.19 9.54
C TYR A 258 9.20 0.95 10.33
N GLY A 259 9.14 1.01 11.66
CA GLY A 259 9.43 -0.15 12.52
C GLY A 259 8.55 -1.36 12.19
N LEU A 260 7.24 -1.13 12.08
CA LEU A 260 6.27 -2.16 11.73
C LEU A 260 6.49 -2.71 10.31
N SER A 261 6.97 -1.90 9.37
CA SER A 261 7.35 -2.37 8.03
C SER A 261 8.54 -3.35 8.10
N PHE A 262 9.54 -3.08 8.95
CA PHE A 262 10.63 -4.02 9.20
C PHE A 262 10.14 -5.32 9.87
N ALA A 263 9.27 -5.18 10.88
CA ALA A 263 8.67 -6.33 11.56
C ALA A 263 7.84 -7.19 10.59
N THR A 264 7.13 -6.57 9.65
CA THR A 264 6.30 -7.27 8.66
C THR A 264 7.12 -8.18 7.76
N LEU A 265 8.23 -7.68 7.21
CA LEU A 265 9.10 -8.45 6.32
C LEU A 265 9.83 -9.57 7.08
N ALA A 266 10.33 -9.29 8.27
CA ALA A 266 10.94 -10.31 9.14
C ALA A 266 9.92 -11.39 9.54
N ALA A 267 8.70 -10.98 9.90
CA ALA A 267 7.61 -11.88 10.21
C ALA A 267 7.18 -12.70 8.98
N ALA A 268 7.24 -12.14 7.77
CA ALA A 268 6.88 -12.86 6.55
C ALA A 268 7.84 -14.04 6.31
N ILE A 269 9.14 -13.82 6.51
CA ILE A 269 10.15 -14.88 6.42
C ILE A 269 9.88 -15.95 7.49
N SER A 270 9.73 -15.55 8.77
CA SER A 270 9.50 -16.52 9.86
C SER A 270 8.18 -17.28 9.68
N HIS A 271 7.14 -16.62 9.16
CA HIS A 271 5.86 -17.22 8.80
C HIS A 271 6.02 -18.36 7.80
N VAL A 272 6.68 -18.08 6.67
CA VAL A 272 6.87 -19.05 5.61
C VAL A 272 7.77 -20.20 6.05
N VAL A 273 8.87 -19.91 6.75
CA VAL A 273 9.78 -20.95 7.25
C VAL A 273 9.08 -21.89 8.24
N LEU A 274 8.32 -21.37 9.21
CA LEU A 274 7.72 -22.18 10.27
C LEU A 274 6.48 -22.99 9.83
N PHE A 275 5.61 -22.40 9.00
CA PHE A 275 4.35 -23.02 8.60
C PHE A 275 4.45 -23.75 7.26
N HIS A 276 5.20 -23.21 6.30
CA HIS A 276 5.29 -23.75 4.94
C HIS A 276 6.66 -24.38 4.64
N GLY A 277 7.69 -24.18 5.47
CA GLY A 277 9.06 -24.63 5.18
C GLY A 277 9.18 -26.13 4.97
N LYS A 278 8.46 -26.96 5.72
CA LYS A 278 8.45 -28.43 5.50
C LYS A 278 7.85 -28.80 4.15
N THR A 279 6.79 -28.12 3.74
CA THR A 279 6.14 -28.33 2.43
C THR A 279 7.07 -27.87 1.32
N ILE A 280 7.68 -26.68 1.45
CA ILE A 280 8.65 -26.14 0.49
C ILE A 280 9.84 -27.07 0.33
N MET A 281 10.41 -27.59 1.43
CA MET A 281 11.54 -28.51 1.36
C MET A 281 11.16 -29.85 0.72
N ARG A 282 9.95 -30.37 0.96
CA ARG A 282 9.43 -31.56 0.26
C ARG A 282 9.22 -31.29 -1.22
N MET A 283 8.70 -30.12 -1.58
CA MET A 283 8.54 -29.70 -2.98
C MET A 283 9.88 -29.57 -3.67
N TRP A 284 10.87 -28.94 -3.02
CA TRP A 284 12.24 -28.78 -3.52
C TRP A 284 12.99 -30.11 -3.67
N LYS A 285 12.71 -31.10 -2.82
CA LYS A 285 13.32 -32.45 -2.94
C LYS A 285 12.55 -33.36 -3.89
N GLY A 286 11.25 -33.13 -4.08
CA GLY A 286 10.34 -33.93 -4.90
C GLY A 286 10.08 -33.37 -6.29
N THR A 287 10.77 -32.30 -6.69
CA THR A 287 10.42 -31.39 -7.81
C THR A 287 10.31 -32.04 -9.17
N ALA A 288 10.91 -33.21 -9.42
CA ALA A 288 10.72 -33.92 -10.69
C ALA A 288 9.45 -34.78 -10.73
N VAL A 289 9.12 -35.50 -9.65
CA VAL A 289 8.09 -36.57 -9.66
C VAL A 289 6.80 -36.13 -8.97
N ALA A 290 6.87 -35.27 -7.96
CA ALA A 290 5.70 -34.76 -7.24
C ALA A 290 4.96 -33.68 -8.04
N LEU A 291 5.70 -32.84 -8.79
CA LEU A 291 5.12 -31.81 -9.67
C LEU A 291 4.20 -32.45 -10.71
N GLN A 292 4.62 -33.55 -11.33
CA GLN A 292 3.85 -34.28 -12.35
C GLN A 292 2.58 -34.93 -11.79
N LYS A 293 2.52 -35.24 -10.49
CA LYS A 293 1.40 -35.91 -9.84
C LYS A 293 0.42 -34.93 -9.16
N LEU A 294 0.91 -33.82 -8.61
CA LEU A 294 0.08 -32.75 -8.04
C LEU A 294 -0.51 -31.81 -9.11
N MET A 295 0.21 -31.57 -10.22
CA MET A 295 -0.35 -30.90 -11.41
C MET A 295 -1.38 -31.75 -12.17
N GLY A 296 -1.71 -32.93 -11.63
CA GLY A 296 -2.83 -33.75 -12.05
C GLY A 296 -4.17 -33.27 -11.50
N ASP A 297 -4.23 -32.11 -10.84
CA ASP A 297 -5.50 -31.52 -10.41
C ASP A 297 -6.38 -31.18 -11.62
N VAL A 298 -7.70 -31.29 -11.46
CA VAL A 298 -8.65 -31.18 -12.59
C VAL A 298 -8.51 -29.85 -13.32
N HIS A 299 -8.14 -28.78 -12.60
CA HIS A 299 -8.01 -27.45 -13.18
C HIS A 299 -6.78 -27.33 -14.08
N THR A 300 -5.62 -27.76 -13.60
CA THR A 300 -4.38 -27.79 -14.37
C THR A 300 -4.49 -28.72 -15.58
N ARG A 301 -5.21 -29.85 -15.44
CA ARG A 301 -5.49 -30.76 -16.56
C ARG A 301 -6.35 -30.11 -17.64
N ILE A 302 -7.39 -29.37 -17.26
CA ILE A 302 -8.23 -28.63 -18.21
C ILE A 302 -7.44 -27.48 -18.84
N MET A 303 -6.62 -26.77 -18.06
CA MET A 303 -5.76 -25.70 -18.57
C MET A 303 -4.78 -26.23 -19.62
N LYS A 304 -4.00 -27.29 -19.33
CA LYS A 304 -3.05 -27.88 -20.29
C LYS A 304 -3.72 -28.48 -21.52
N ARG A 305 -4.98 -28.94 -21.41
CA ARG A 305 -5.73 -29.48 -22.54
C ARG A 305 -6.21 -28.39 -23.50
N ASN A 306 -6.57 -27.22 -22.98
CA ASN A 306 -7.19 -26.15 -23.76
C ASN A 306 -6.25 -24.99 -24.09
N TYR A 307 -5.11 -24.87 -23.38
CA TYR A 307 -4.15 -23.80 -23.55
C TYR A 307 -2.74 -24.38 -23.71
N GLU A 308 -2.04 -23.95 -24.76
CA GLU A 308 -0.62 -24.26 -24.95
C GLU A 308 0.22 -23.52 -23.91
N GLU A 309 1.24 -24.20 -23.36
CA GLU A 309 2.16 -23.57 -22.41
C GLU A 309 2.98 -22.50 -23.13
N VAL A 310 3.03 -21.29 -22.54
CA VAL A 310 3.84 -20.20 -23.08
C VAL A 310 5.32 -20.62 -23.03
N PRO A 311 6.07 -20.54 -24.14
CA PRO A 311 7.47 -20.95 -24.15
C PRO A 311 8.30 -20.21 -23.11
N SER A 312 9.06 -20.94 -22.29
CA SER A 312 9.84 -20.33 -21.19
C SER A 312 10.88 -19.31 -21.65
N TRP A 313 11.34 -19.41 -22.90
CA TRP A 313 12.30 -18.46 -23.48
C TRP A 313 11.76 -17.03 -23.54
N TRP A 314 10.44 -16.83 -23.68
CA TRP A 314 9.84 -15.50 -23.65
C TRP A 314 10.17 -14.78 -22.34
N PHE A 315 10.01 -15.44 -21.19
CA PHE A 315 10.31 -14.85 -19.89
C PHE A 315 11.80 -14.53 -19.73
N TYR A 316 12.69 -15.44 -20.15
CA TYR A 316 14.14 -15.18 -20.11
C TYR A 316 14.56 -14.03 -21.03
N THR A 317 13.96 -13.90 -22.22
CA THR A 317 14.25 -12.79 -23.13
C THR A 317 13.74 -11.45 -22.58
N ILE A 318 12.55 -11.41 -22.02
CA ILE A 318 12.00 -10.19 -21.38
C ILE A 318 12.87 -9.78 -20.19
N LEU A 319 13.27 -10.73 -19.35
CA LEU A 319 14.16 -10.48 -18.22
C LEU A 319 15.52 -9.94 -18.68
N ALA A 320 16.12 -10.54 -19.72
CA ALA A 320 17.40 -10.09 -20.26
C ALA A 320 17.31 -8.67 -20.86
N VAL A 321 16.25 -8.39 -21.63
CA VAL A 321 16.02 -7.07 -22.24
C VAL A 321 15.78 -6.00 -21.17
N THR A 322 14.93 -6.28 -20.18
CA THR A 322 14.66 -5.32 -19.09
C THR A 322 15.87 -5.08 -18.20
N LEU A 323 16.68 -6.10 -17.92
CA LEU A 323 17.94 -5.96 -17.21
C LEU A 323 18.96 -5.12 -18.00
N ALA A 324 19.09 -5.37 -19.31
CA ALA A 324 19.98 -4.59 -20.18
C ALA A 324 19.55 -3.11 -20.25
N LEU A 325 18.26 -2.83 -20.42
CA LEU A 325 17.72 -1.47 -20.39
C LEU A 325 17.96 -0.79 -19.04
N SER A 326 17.82 -1.53 -17.94
CA SER A 326 18.12 -1.01 -16.59
C SER A 326 19.60 -0.66 -16.43
N LEU A 327 20.51 -1.49 -16.94
CA LEU A 327 21.95 -1.21 -16.92
C LEU A 327 22.32 0.00 -17.80
N ILE A 328 21.73 0.11 -18.99
CA ILE A 328 21.93 1.26 -19.89
C ILE A 328 21.43 2.55 -19.25
N THR A 329 20.29 2.52 -18.56
CA THR A 329 19.77 3.73 -17.89
C THR A 329 20.67 4.17 -16.74
N CYS A 330 21.24 3.24 -15.97
CA CYS A 330 22.11 3.56 -14.83
C CYS A 330 23.54 3.97 -15.21
N GLU A 331 24.20 3.25 -16.12
CA GLU A 331 25.58 3.56 -16.55
C GLU A 331 25.62 4.52 -17.75
N GLY A 332 24.54 4.58 -18.55
CA GLY A 332 24.40 5.52 -19.65
C GLY A 332 24.07 6.94 -19.20
N PHE A 333 23.93 7.85 -20.18
CA PHE A 333 23.59 9.27 -19.96
C PHE A 333 24.54 10.01 -18.98
N GLY A 334 25.79 9.57 -18.84
CA GLY A 334 26.77 10.20 -17.95
C GLY A 334 26.51 9.94 -16.46
N ARG A 335 25.97 8.76 -16.10
CA ARG A 335 25.73 8.34 -14.69
C ARG A 335 24.85 9.30 -13.89
N GLN A 336 23.85 9.88 -14.55
CA GLN A 336 22.92 10.83 -13.93
C GLN A 336 22.16 10.22 -12.74
N LEU A 337 21.79 8.93 -12.79
CA LEU A 337 21.08 8.23 -11.71
C LEU A 337 21.96 7.88 -10.51
N GLN A 338 23.28 8.02 -10.63
CA GLN A 338 24.29 7.73 -9.60
C GLN A 338 24.31 6.28 -9.06
N LEU A 339 23.42 5.39 -9.53
CA LEU A 339 23.37 3.99 -9.12
C LEU A 339 24.34 3.16 -9.98
N PRO A 340 25.33 2.48 -9.38
CA PRO A 340 26.25 1.62 -10.11
C PRO A 340 25.58 0.31 -10.55
N TRP A 341 26.15 -0.36 -11.57
CA TRP A 341 25.65 -1.64 -12.12
C TRP A 341 25.36 -2.73 -11.06
N TRP A 342 26.16 -2.82 -9.99
CA TRP A 342 25.96 -3.81 -8.93
C TRP A 342 24.66 -3.57 -8.14
N GLY A 343 24.20 -2.32 -8.07
CA GLY A 343 22.93 -1.96 -7.43
C GLY A 343 21.75 -2.60 -8.14
N ILE A 344 21.78 -2.71 -9.46
CA ILE A 344 20.72 -3.36 -10.23
C ILE A 344 20.70 -4.87 -9.95
N LEU A 345 21.87 -5.52 -9.94
CA LEU A 345 21.95 -6.95 -9.63
C LEU A 345 21.48 -7.26 -8.20
N LEU A 346 21.83 -6.40 -7.25
CA LEU A 346 21.34 -6.50 -5.87
C LEU A 346 19.82 -6.33 -5.79
N ALA A 347 19.24 -5.38 -6.54
CA ALA A 347 17.81 -5.19 -6.62
C ALA A 347 17.10 -6.45 -7.16
N CYS A 348 17.61 -7.05 -8.23
CA CYS A 348 17.09 -8.32 -8.78
C CYS A 348 17.19 -9.46 -7.76
N ALA A 349 18.33 -9.61 -7.07
CA ALA A 349 18.51 -10.65 -6.06
C ALA A 349 17.54 -10.49 -4.88
N MET A 350 17.33 -9.26 -4.40
CA MET A 350 16.38 -8.96 -3.33
C MET A 350 14.94 -9.26 -3.76
N ALA A 351 14.55 -8.84 -4.97
CA ALA A 351 13.22 -9.13 -5.50
C ALA A 351 12.98 -10.64 -5.53
N LEU A 352 13.88 -11.43 -6.13
CA LEU A 352 13.79 -12.89 -6.19
C LEU A 352 13.67 -13.54 -4.81
N PHE A 353 14.45 -13.07 -3.82
CA PHE A 353 14.41 -13.61 -2.46
C PHE A 353 13.05 -13.39 -1.79
N PHE A 354 12.46 -12.20 -1.93
CA PHE A 354 11.19 -11.87 -1.30
C PHE A 354 9.96 -12.29 -2.11
N THR A 355 10.11 -12.67 -3.39
CA THR A 355 9.01 -13.18 -4.23
C THR A 355 8.29 -14.35 -3.58
N LEU A 356 9.01 -15.35 -3.07
CA LEU A 356 8.38 -16.54 -2.48
C LEU A 356 7.63 -16.22 -1.18
N PRO A 357 8.23 -15.54 -0.17
CA PRO A 357 7.51 -15.19 1.04
C PRO A 357 6.28 -14.32 0.81
N ILE A 358 6.40 -13.31 -0.06
CA ILE A 358 5.31 -12.41 -0.39
C ILE A 358 4.23 -13.15 -1.17
N GLY A 359 4.60 -13.97 -2.16
CA GLY A 359 3.66 -14.76 -2.96
C GLY A 359 2.77 -15.67 -2.11
N ILE A 360 3.32 -16.35 -1.10
CA ILE A 360 2.53 -17.20 -0.19
C ILE A 360 1.54 -16.38 0.65
N ILE A 361 1.97 -15.23 1.17
CA ILE A 361 1.09 -14.36 1.97
C ILE A 361 -0.01 -13.78 1.07
N THR A 362 0.33 -13.26 -0.11
CA THR A 362 -0.64 -12.72 -1.06
C THR A 362 -1.61 -13.80 -1.53
N ALA A 363 -1.16 -15.03 -1.80
CA ALA A 363 -2.04 -16.13 -2.18
C ALA A 363 -3.04 -16.53 -1.08
N THR A 364 -2.62 -16.48 0.19
CA THR A 364 -3.46 -16.92 1.31
C THR A 364 -4.38 -15.83 1.85
N THR A 365 -3.94 -14.57 1.82
CA THR A 365 -4.64 -13.47 2.50
C THR A 365 -5.02 -12.32 1.58
N ASN A 366 -4.69 -12.41 0.29
CA ASN A 366 -4.90 -11.37 -0.72
C ASN A 366 -4.21 -10.04 -0.40
N GLN A 367 -3.24 -10.03 0.52
CA GLN A 367 -2.51 -8.85 0.98
C GLN A 367 -1.08 -8.87 0.44
N GLN A 368 -0.56 -7.73 -0.01
CA GLN A 368 0.80 -7.61 -0.55
C GLN A 368 1.66 -6.72 0.37
N PRO A 369 2.57 -7.30 1.17
CA PRO A 369 3.56 -6.54 1.91
C PRO A 369 4.46 -5.73 0.96
N GLY A 370 4.67 -4.44 1.29
CA GLY A 370 5.56 -3.57 0.53
C GLY A 370 7.05 -3.85 0.78
N LEU A 371 7.86 -3.80 -0.29
CA LEU A 371 9.32 -3.96 -0.24
C LEU A 371 10.09 -2.63 -0.18
N ASN A 372 9.38 -1.52 -0.30
CA ASN A 372 9.92 -0.17 -0.38
C ASN A 372 10.86 0.22 0.78
N VAL A 373 10.58 -0.24 1.99
CA VAL A 373 11.32 0.19 3.18
C VAL A 373 12.64 -0.58 3.34
N ILE A 374 12.64 -1.90 3.09
CA ILE A 374 13.85 -2.71 3.22
C ILE A 374 14.85 -2.39 2.11
N THR A 375 14.39 -2.09 0.91
CA THR A 375 15.26 -1.77 -0.22
C THR A 375 15.97 -0.45 0.02
N GLU A 376 15.23 0.55 0.51
CA GLU A 376 15.74 1.84 0.93
C GLU A 376 16.75 1.71 2.07
N LEU A 377 16.45 0.86 3.07
CA LEU A 377 17.37 0.56 4.17
C LEU A 377 18.68 -0.05 3.67
N VAL A 378 18.61 -1.10 2.85
CA VAL A 378 19.78 -1.84 2.36
C VAL A 378 20.69 -0.93 1.52
N ILE A 379 20.16 -0.27 0.49
CA ILE A 379 20.99 0.59 -0.36
C ILE A 379 21.51 1.82 0.41
N GLY A 380 20.74 2.35 1.35
CA GLY A 380 21.19 3.46 2.18
C GLY A 380 22.34 3.10 3.13
N TYR A 381 22.49 1.83 3.49
CA TYR A 381 23.65 1.32 4.23
C TYR A 381 24.85 1.03 3.31
N LEU A 382 24.62 0.43 2.14
CA LEU A 382 25.71 0.09 1.21
C LEU A 382 26.25 1.31 0.43
N TYR A 383 25.42 2.30 0.16
CA TYR A 383 25.74 3.45 -0.67
C TYR A 383 25.21 4.78 -0.07
N PRO A 384 25.80 5.23 1.06
CA PRO A 384 25.33 6.41 1.77
C PRO A 384 25.61 7.71 1.01
N GLY A 385 24.81 8.75 1.28
CA GLY A 385 25.01 10.11 0.77
C GLY A 385 24.48 10.38 -0.65
N LYS A 386 23.98 9.35 -1.33
CA LYS A 386 23.46 9.44 -2.72
C LYS A 386 21.94 9.20 -2.77
N PRO A 387 21.11 10.24 -2.58
CA PRO A 387 19.65 10.11 -2.60
C PRO A 387 19.10 9.56 -3.91
N LEU A 388 19.68 10.01 -5.02
CA LEU A 388 19.16 9.68 -6.33
C LEU A 388 19.35 8.19 -6.63
N ALA A 389 20.50 7.63 -6.23
CA ALA A 389 20.75 6.20 -6.29
C ALA A 389 19.78 5.40 -5.40
N ASN A 390 19.46 5.90 -4.20
CA ASN A 390 18.51 5.25 -3.29
C ASN A 390 17.08 5.22 -3.88
N VAL A 391 16.60 6.35 -4.40
CA VAL A 391 15.28 6.43 -5.05
C VAL A 391 15.24 5.57 -6.32
N ALA A 392 16.31 5.53 -7.11
CA ALA A 392 16.41 4.66 -8.27
C ALA A 392 16.36 3.17 -7.89
N PHE A 393 17.18 2.74 -6.93
CA PHE A 393 17.19 1.36 -6.42
C PHE A 393 15.82 0.95 -5.87
N LYS A 394 15.19 1.84 -5.09
CA LYS A 394 13.83 1.67 -4.62
C LYS A 394 12.87 1.45 -5.76
N THR A 395 12.90 2.29 -6.80
CA THR A 395 12.00 2.20 -7.96
C THR A 395 12.15 0.90 -8.74
N TYR A 396 13.37 0.36 -8.87
CA TYR A 396 13.61 -0.94 -9.50
C TYR A 396 13.00 -2.11 -8.72
N VAL A 397 12.85 -2.00 -7.40
CA VAL A 397 12.23 -3.07 -6.57
C VAL A 397 10.76 -2.76 -6.24
N PHE A 398 10.38 -1.49 -6.15
CA PHE A 398 9.06 -1.03 -5.71
C PHE A 398 8.76 0.41 -6.16
N TYR A 399 7.61 0.63 -6.81
CA TYR A 399 7.18 1.96 -7.27
C TYR A 399 6.82 2.89 -6.10
N ASN A 400 7.54 4.02 -5.93
CA ASN A 400 7.20 5.02 -4.90
C ASN A 400 7.82 6.41 -5.17
N ALA A 401 7.07 7.47 -4.85
CA ALA A 401 7.39 8.87 -5.20
C ALA A 401 8.14 9.69 -4.11
N SER A 402 8.73 9.06 -3.08
CA SER A 402 9.23 9.80 -1.91
C SER A 402 10.74 10.02 -1.92
N ILE A 403 11.17 11.26 -2.22
CA ILE A 403 12.58 11.68 -2.40
C ILE A 403 13.25 12.06 -1.06
N ILE A 404 12.48 12.61 -0.12
CA ILE A 404 12.96 13.20 1.15
C ILE A 404 13.77 12.18 1.98
N TRP A 405 13.33 10.93 1.97
CA TRP A 405 13.91 9.82 2.72
C TRP A 405 15.23 9.34 2.12
N GLY A 406 15.32 9.38 0.78
CA GLY A 406 16.57 9.11 0.06
C GLY A 406 17.68 10.10 0.43
N VAL A 407 17.33 11.37 0.67
CA VAL A 407 18.28 12.48 0.90
C VAL A 407 19.03 12.33 2.21
N VAL A 408 18.34 12.03 3.30
CA VAL A 408 18.99 11.89 4.61
C VAL A 408 19.64 10.50 4.76
N GLY A 409 19.07 9.50 4.08
CA GLY A 409 19.56 8.14 4.09
C GLY A 409 19.25 7.40 5.41
N PRO A 410 18.87 6.11 5.37
CA PRO A 410 18.57 5.32 6.57
C PRO A 410 19.71 5.28 7.60
N LEU A 411 20.97 5.34 7.15
CA LEU A 411 22.16 5.37 8.02
C LEU A 411 22.06 6.50 9.07
N ARG A 412 21.58 7.68 8.69
CA ARG A 412 21.48 8.85 9.58
C ARG A 412 20.17 8.91 10.37
N MET A 413 19.28 7.95 10.17
CA MET A 413 18.00 7.88 10.87
C MET A 413 17.96 6.74 11.88
N PHE A 414 18.34 5.53 11.45
CA PHE A 414 18.19 4.29 12.20
C PHE A 414 19.51 3.74 12.77
N THR A 415 20.64 4.44 12.60
CA THR A 415 21.92 4.01 13.22
C THR A 415 22.25 4.87 14.43
N LYS A 416 23.37 4.61 15.11
CA LYS A 416 23.91 5.43 16.21
C LYS A 416 24.09 6.92 15.86
N GLN A 417 24.13 7.28 14.58
CA GLN A 417 24.22 8.67 14.12
C GLN A 417 22.84 9.38 14.09
N GLY A 418 21.75 8.62 14.09
CA GLY A 418 20.38 9.11 13.98
C GLY A 418 19.62 9.18 15.31
N ILE A 419 18.34 9.55 15.21
CA ILE A 419 17.44 9.75 16.35
C ILE A 419 16.67 8.46 16.71
N TYR A 420 16.59 7.51 15.78
CA TYR A 420 15.71 6.33 15.88
C TYR A 420 16.42 4.97 15.80
N PRO A 421 17.55 4.74 16.50
CA PRO A 421 18.24 3.45 16.44
C PRO A 421 17.42 2.27 16.98
N GLU A 422 16.51 2.51 17.92
CA GLU A 422 15.68 1.49 18.57
C GLU A 422 14.67 0.87 17.60
N ILE A 423 14.34 1.55 16.49
CA ILE A 423 13.38 1.05 15.51
C ILE A 423 13.88 -0.22 14.81
N ASN A 424 15.20 -0.43 14.72
CA ASN A 424 15.76 -1.66 14.17
C ASN A 424 15.42 -2.90 15.01
N TRP A 425 15.08 -2.75 16.30
CA TRP A 425 14.69 -3.87 17.16
C TRP A 425 13.40 -4.55 16.66
N PHE A 426 12.59 -3.85 15.86
CA PHE A 426 11.42 -4.42 15.21
C PHE A 426 11.74 -5.57 14.25
N PHE A 427 12.97 -5.66 13.70
CA PHE A 427 13.39 -6.85 12.94
C PHE A 427 13.36 -8.12 13.81
N ILE A 428 13.91 -8.03 15.02
CA ILE A 428 13.96 -9.14 15.97
C ILE A 428 12.55 -9.46 16.45
N VAL A 429 11.77 -8.43 16.81
CA VAL A 429 10.36 -8.59 17.20
C VAL A 429 9.57 -9.27 16.10
N GLY A 430 9.71 -8.85 14.85
CA GLY A 430 9.04 -9.46 13.70
C GLY A 430 9.41 -10.93 13.49
N PHE A 431 10.71 -11.25 13.56
CA PHE A 431 11.18 -12.62 13.42
C PHE A 431 10.63 -13.53 14.52
N LEU A 432 10.63 -13.06 15.76
CA LEU A 432 10.17 -13.82 16.93
C LEU A 432 8.64 -13.87 17.08
N ALA A 433 7.90 -12.88 16.58
CA ALA A 433 6.46 -12.75 16.82
C ALA A 433 5.64 -13.96 16.35
N LYS A 434 6.06 -14.64 15.28
CA LYS A 434 5.35 -15.83 14.79
C LYS A 434 5.70 -17.10 15.57
N VAL A 435 6.82 -17.13 16.32
CA VAL A 435 7.26 -18.29 17.09
C VAL A 435 6.25 -18.69 18.18
N PRO A 436 5.73 -17.77 19.03
CA PRO A 436 4.68 -18.10 19.99
C PRO A 436 3.41 -18.67 19.35
N VAL A 437 2.97 -18.09 18.22
CA VAL A 437 1.79 -18.60 17.47
C VAL A 437 2.03 -20.01 16.96
N TRP A 438 3.23 -20.29 16.48
CA TRP A 438 3.61 -21.63 16.03
C TRP A 438 3.61 -22.63 17.19
N ILE A 439 4.22 -22.29 18.34
CA ILE A 439 4.22 -23.14 19.54
C ILE A 439 2.77 -23.41 20.01
N LEU A 440 1.94 -22.37 20.10
CA LEU A 440 0.54 -22.49 20.50
C LEU A 440 -0.27 -23.36 19.54
N SER A 441 -0.05 -23.22 18.23
CA SER A 441 -0.72 -24.06 17.23
C SER A 441 -0.34 -25.53 17.30
N ARG A 442 0.87 -25.86 17.82
CA ARG A 442 1.27 -27.25 18.10
C ARG A 442 0.73 -27.77 19.42
N LYS A 443 0.65 -26.92 20.45
CA LYS A 443 0.14 -27.31 21.77
C LYS A 443 -1.37 -27.51 21.79
N PHE A 444 -2.12 -26.72 21.01
CA PHE A 444 -3.58 -26.76 20.93
C PHE A 444 -4.08 -27.05 19.50
N PRO A 445 -3.88 -28.27 18.98
CA PRO A 445 -4.27 -28.61 17.61
C PRO A 445 -5.79 -28.54 17.36
N GLU A 446 -6.62 -28.64 18.41
CA GLU A 446 -8.08 -28.52 18.32
C GLU A 446 -8.55 -27.11 17.93
N LYS A 447 -7.76 -26.07 18.27
CA LYS A 447 -8.14 -24.67 18.08
C LYS A 447 -7.63 -24.15 16.73
N LYS A 448 -8.34 -24.49 15.66
CA LYS A 448 -8.01 -24.09 14.27
C LYS A 448 -7.84 -22.58 14.05
N TRP A 449 -8.46 -21.73 14.87
CA TRP A 449 -8.36 -20.28 14.76
C TRP A 449 -6.95 -19.73 15.04
N ILE A 450 -6.13 -20.42 15.85
CA ILE A 450 -4.75 -19.99 16.17
C ILE A 450 -3.87 -19.98 14.92
N GLN A 451 -4.12 -20.92 13.99
CA GLN A 451 -3.40 -20.99 12.72
C GLN A 451 -3.76 -19.83 11.78
N LEU A 452 -4.91 -19.16 11.99
CA LEU A 452 -5.36 -18.02 11.20
C LEU A 452 -4.73 -16.68 11.63
N ILE A 453 -3.97 -16.66 12.73
CA ILE A 453 -3.28 -15.45 13.21
C ILE A 453 -2.06 -15.19 12.32
N ASN A 454 -2.09 -14.12 11.55
CA ASN A 454 -1.05 -13.75 10.59
C ASN A 454 -0.30 -12.51 11.07
N MET A 455 0.81 -12.73 11.79
CA MET A 455 1.68 -11.67 12.28
C MET A 455 2.19 -10.69 11.20
N PRO A 456 2.57 -11.13 9.98
CA PRO A 456 2.96 -10.18 8.93
C PRO A 456 1.84 -9.19 8.59
N ILE A 457 0.58 -9.62 8.64
CA ILE A 457 -0.57 -8.78 8.30
C ILE A 457 -0.94 -7.85 9.45
N ILE A 458 -0.80 -8.34 10.69
CA ILE A 458 -0.99 -7.52 11.89
C ILE A 458 0.03 -6.36 11.89
N PHE A 459 1.31 -6.65 11.66
CA PHE A 459 2.31 -5.58 11.56
C PHE A 459 2.14 -4.74 10.29
N GLY A 460 1.68 -5.33 9.20
CA GLY A 460 1.48 -4.65 7.92
C GLY A 460 0.25 -3.75 7.86
N ALA A 461 -0.59 -3.71 8.91
CA ALA A 461 -1.88 -3.04 8.90
C ALA A 461 -1.81 -1.52 8.61
N THR A 462 -0.71 -0.85 8.96
CA THR A 462 -0.53 0.59 8.74
C THR A 462 0.40 0.92 7.56
N MET A 463 0.83 -0.07 6.76
CA MET A 463 1.81 0.17 5.68
C MET A 463 1.28 1.04 4.53
N SER A 464 -0.03 1.06 4.29
CA SER A 464 -0.67 1.93 3.28
C SER A 464 -1.03 3.31 3.81
N MET A 465 -0.71 3.62 5.07
CA MET A 465 -0.78 4.97 5.63
C MET A 465 0.59 5.63 5.49
N PRO A 466 0.72 6.91 5.09
CA PRO A 466 -0.33 7.95 5.03
C PRO A 466 -1.23 8.09 3.77
N PRO A 467 -0.98 7.46 2.60
CA PRO A 467 -1.89 7.59 1.44
C PRO A 467 -3.34 7.27 1.79
N ALA A 468 -3.56 6.22 2.59
CA ALA A 468 -4.83 5.94 3.21
C ALA A 468 -4.94 6.61 4.58
N ARG A 469 -6.11 7.19 4.85
CA ARG A 469 -6.43 7.84 6.13
C ARG A 469 -7.03 6.84 7.13
N ALA A 470 -7.10 7.22 8.40
CA ALA A 470 -7.65 6.36 9.45
C ALA A 470 -9.12 5.97 9.17
N VAL A 471 -9.91 6.91 8.63
CA VAL A 471 -11.29 6.66 8.22
C VAL A 471 -11.40 5.57 7.15
N ASN A 472 -10.47 5.51 6.19
CA ASN A 472 -10.47 4.49 5.13
C ASN A 472 -10.31 3.09 5.75
N CYS A 473 -9.45 2.95 6.76
CA CYS A 473 -9.21 1.66 7.42
C CYS A 473 -10.45 1.19 8.20
N ILE A 474 -11.06 2.07 8.99
CA ILE A 474 -12.21 1.75 9.84
C ILE A 474 -13.44 1.39 9.00
N THR A 475 -13.71 2.17 7.96
CA THR A 475 -14.83 1.93 7.03
C THR A 475 -14.63 0.66 6.22
N TRP A 476 -13.43 0.47 5.64
CA TRP A 476 -13.04 -0.75 4.91
C TRP A 476 -13.26 -2.00 5.78
N ALA A 477 -12.79 -1.95 7.02
CA ALA A 477 -12.91 -3.07 7.95
C ALA A 477 -14.37 -3.34 8.35
N THR A 478 -15.15 -2.30 8.63
CA THR A 478 -16.56 -2.41 9.03
C THR A 478 -17.40 -3.05 7.92
N VAL A 479 -17.29 -2.54 6.70
CA VAL A 479 -17.99 -3.08 5.53
C VAL A 479 -17.49 -4.49 5.21
N GLY A 480 -16.18 -4.71 5.29
CA GLY A 480 -15.56 -6.00 5.06
C GLY A 480 -16.06 -7.09 6.01
N LEU A 481 -16.10 -6.81 7.32
CA LEU A 481 -16.64 -7.75 8.30
C LEU A 481 -18.14 -7.98 8.13
N PHE A 482 -18.91 -6.94 7.82
CA PHE A 482 -20.34 -7.08 7.57
C PHE A 482 -20.61 -8.06 6.41
N PHE A 483 -19.93 -7.90 5.27
CA PHE A 483 -20.09 -8.78 4.13
C PHE A 483 -19.49 -10.18 4.36
N ASN A 484 -18.28 -10.28 4.90
CA ASN A 484 -17.55 -11.55 5.02
C ASN A 484 -17.91 -12.36 6.27
N VAL A 485 -18.54 -11.78 7.29
CA VAL A 485 -18.98 -12.48 8.50
C VAL A 485 -20.50 -12.59 8.54
N TYR A 486 -21.21 -11.47 8.52
CA TYR A 486 -22.67 -11.48 8.70
C TYR A 486 -23.40 -12.01 7.46
N ILE A 487 -23.18 -11.39 6.29
CA ILE A 487 -23.82 -11.84 5.04
C ILE A 487 -23.35 -13.23 4.65
N TYR A 488 -22.04 -13.52 4.78
CA TYR A 488 -21.53 -14.85 4.52
C TYR A 488 -22.19 -15.92 5.40
N ARG A 489 -22.44 -15.68 6.69
CA ARG A 489 -23.08 -16.68 7.56
C ARG A 489 -24.57 -16.86 7.26
N LYS A 490 -25.31 -15.77 7.05
CA LYS A 490 -26.77 -15.77 6.89
C LYS A 490 -27.24 -16.09 5.47
N TYR A 491 -26.50 -15.63 4.45
CA TYR A 491 -26.89 -15.70 3.04
C TYR A 491 -25.78 -16.26 2.13
N LYS A 492 -25.21 -17.42 2.48
CA LYS A 492 -24.10 -18.08 1.75
C LYS A 492 -24.28 -18.16 0.23
N GLY A 493 -25.47 -18.58 -0.21
CA GLY A 493 -25.78 -18.74 -1.64
C GLY A 493 -25.80 -17.41 -2.41
N TRP A 494 -26.28 -16.34 -1.77
CA TRP A 494 -26.24 -15.00 -2.36
C TRP A 494 -24.81 -14.47 -2.40
N TRP A 495 -24.07 -14.61 -1.29
CA TRP A 495 -22.70 -14.13 -1.17
C TRP A 495 -21.77 -14.76 -2.22
N ALA A 496 -21.84 -16.08 -2.40
CA ALA A 496 -21.00 -16.78 -3.38
C ALA A 496 -21.29 -16.38 -4.83
N ARG A 497 -22.52 -15.93 -5.12
CA ARG A 497 -22.98 -15.59 -6.48
C ARG A 497 -22.78 -14.11 -6.83
N HIS A 498 -23.03 -13.21 -5.89
CA HIS A 498 -23.16 -11.78 -6.19
C HIS A 498 -22.07 -10.88 -5.59
N THR A 499 -21.31 -11.32 -4.58
CA THR A 499 -20.35 -10.45 -3.86
C THR A 499 -19.30 -9.82 -4.78
N TYR A 500 -18.70 -10.62 -5.67
CA TYR A 500 -17.71 -10.09 -6.61
C TYR A 500 -18.32 -9.18 -7.68
N ILE A 501 -19.55 -9.49 -8.12
CA ILE A 501 -20.29 -8.68 -9.10
C ILE A 501 -20.67 -7.33 -8.48
N LEU A 502 -21.18 -7.34 -7.25
CA LEU A 502 -21.47 -6.15 -6.45
C LEU A 502 -20.22 -5.28 -6.35
N SER A 503 -19.12 -5.87 -5.91
CA SER A 503 -17.83 -5.20 -5.80
C SER A 503 -17.40 -4.57 -7.14
N ALA A 504 -17.47 -5.30 -8.25
CA ALA A 504 -17.08 -4.80 -9.57
C ALA A 504 -18.00 -3.66 -10.06
N ALA A 505 -19.31 -3.76 -9.81
CA ALA A 505 -20.27 -2.73 -10.17
C ALA A 505 -20.06 -1.44 -9.36
N LEU A 506 -19.73 -1.54 -8.07
CA LEU A 506 -19.43 -0.40 -7.21
C LEU A 506 -18.17 0.34 -7.70
N ASP A 507 -17.07 -0.37 -7.97
CA ASP A 507 -15.83 0.23 -8.50
C ASP A 507 -16.06 0.90 -9.86
N ALA A 508 -16.77 0.22 -10.77
CA ALA A 508 -17.05 0.75 -12.09
C ALA A 508 -17.93 2.01 -12.01
N GLY A 509 -18.99 2.00 -11.20
CA GLY A 509 -19.88 3.15 -11.04
C GLY A 509 -19.14 4.41 -10.57
N VAL A 510 -18.27 4.26 -9.56
CA VAL A 510 -17.41 5.34 -9.05
C VAL A 510 -16.43 5.83 -10.12
N ALA A 511 -15.75 4.91 -10.81
CA ALA A 511 -14.75 5.29 -11.82
C ALA A 511 -15.37 6.08 -12.99
N PHE A 512 -16.50 5.61 -13.53
CA PHE A 512 -17.18 6.30 -14.64
C PHE A 512 -17.72 7.67 -14.22
N MET A 513 -18.38 7.76 -13.06
CA MET A 513 -18.88 9.05 -12.59
C MET A 513 -17.73 10.01 -12.24
N GLY A 514 -16.63 9.53 -11.66
CA GLY A 514 -15.44 10.33 -11.39
C GLY A 514 -14.84 10.96 -12.65
N VAL A 515 -14.75 10.22 -13.75
CA VAL A 515 -14.29 10.75 -15.05
C VAL A 515 -15.25 11.83 -15.57
N ILE A 516 -16.56 11.62 -15.48
CA ILE A 516 -17.56 12.60 -15.91
C ILE A 516 -17.45 13.87 -15.08
N LEU A 517 -17.38 13.75 -13.75
CA LEU A 517 -17.25 14.90 -12.86
C LEU A 517 -15.95 15.67 -13.09
N TYR A 518 -14.86 14.97 -13.39
CA TYR A 518 -13.59 15.61 -13.73
C TYR A 518 -13.74 16.52 -14.96
N PHE A 519 -14.26 16.00 -16.08
CA PHE A 519 -14.40 16.77 -17.32
C PHE A 519 -15.55 17.80 -17.30
N ALA A 520 -16.62 17.53 -16.56
CA ALA A 520 -17.78 18.41 -16.51
C ALA A 520 -17.57 19.60 -15.56
N LEU A 521 -16.97 19.36 -14.40
CA LEU A 521 -16.94 20.32 -13.28
C LEU A 521 -15.51 20.65 -12.86
N GLN A 522 -14.70 19.65 -12.48
CA GLN A 522 -13.39 19.88 -11.86
C GLN A 522 -12.41 20.54 -12.82
N SER A 523 -12.43 20.20 -14.12
CA SER A 523 -11.54 20.81 -15.12
C SER A 523 -11.87 22.28 -15.43
N LYS A 524 -13.05 22.74 -15.01
CA LYS A 524 -13.51 24.13 -15.15
C LYS A 524 -13.50 24.87 -13.81
N ASP A 525 -12.92 24.26 -12.77
CA ASP A 525 -12.89 24.78 -11.40
C ASP A 525 -14.27 25.18 -10.85
N ILE A 526 -15.33 24.48 -11.29
CA ILE A 526 -16.70 24.72 -10.80
C ILE A 526 -16.83 24.02 -9.45
N LEU A 527 -16.53 24.75 -8.39
CA LEU A 527 -16.77 24.35 -7.01
C LEU A 527 -18.22 24.68 -6.65
N GLY A 528 -18.93 23.73 -6.05
CA GLY A 528 -20.35 23.88 -5.67
C GLY A 528 -20.61 25.04 -4.71
N PRO A 529 -21.88 25.29 -4.32
CA PRO A 529 -22.22 26.37 -3.40
C PRO A 529 -21.50 26.18 -2.05
N SER A 530 -21.00 27.26 -1.44
CA SER A 530 -20.32 27.20 -0.14
C SER A 530 -21.33 26.92 0.98
N TRP A 531 -21.33 25.69 1.49
CA TRP A 531 -22.07 25.29 2.69
C TRP A 531 -21.24 24.28 3.49
N TRP A 532 -21.68 23.98 4.72
CA TRP A 532 -20.95 23.13 5.67
C TRP A 532 -20.42 21.82 5.04
N GLY A 533 -21.20 21.20 4.17
CA GLY A 533 -20.84 19.94 3.56
C GLY A 533 -19.86 19.96 2.37
N LEU A 534 -19.51 21.14 1.85
CA LEU A 534 -18.63 21.25 0.69
C LEU A 534 -17.14 21.15 1.07
N GLU A 535 -16.79 21.43 2.32
CA GLU A 535 -15.40 21.35 2.78
C GLU A 535 -14.93 19.89 2.78
N MET A 536 -13.87 19.61 2.01
CA MET A 536 -13.13 18.34 2.02
C MET A 536 -12.29 18.18 3.29
N ASP A 537 -12.87 18.48 4.45
CA ASP A 537 -12.26 18.32 5.76
C ASP A 537 -13.23 17.60 6.72
N ASP A 538 -12.71 17.02 7.79
CA ASP A 538 -13.50 16.26 8.76
C ASP A 538 -14.07 17.14 9.89
N HIS A 539 -14.08 18.46 9.67
CA HIS A 539 -14.46 19.50 10.62
C HIS A 539 -13.71 19.43 11.96
N CYS A 540 -12.46 18.95 11.94
CA CYS A 540 -11.57 18.90 13.11
C CYS A 540 -10.34 19.83 12.93
N PRO A 541 -10.50 21.17 13.03
CA PRO A 541 -9.42 22.11 12.73
C PRO A 541 -8.21 21.97 13.68
N LEU A 542 -8.43 21.59 14.94
CA LEU A 542 -7.38 21.45 15.96
C LEU A 542 -6.61 20.13 15.87
N ALA A 543 -7.05 19.17 15.04
CA ALA A 543 -6.36 17.88 14.91
C ALA A 543 -4.92 18.03 14.38
N LYS A 544 -4.62 19.11 13.66
CA LYS A 544 -3.29 19.42 13.10
C LYS A 544 -2.35 20.09 14.11
N CYS A 545 -2.86 20.52 15.26
CA CYS A 545 -2.12 21.38 16.19
C CYS A 545 -1.13 20.62 17.06
N PRO A 546 0.07 21.17 17.33
CA PRO A 546 1.02 20.56 18.25
C PRO A 546 0.54 20.69 19.70
N THR A 547 1.01 19.79 20.57
CA THR A 547 0.67 19.81 22.01
C THR A 547 1.84 20.20 22.90
N ALA A 548 3.01 20.46 22.31
CA ALA A 548 4.19 20.93 23.05
C ALA A 548 4.12 22.44 23.33
N PRO A 549 4.47 22.88 24.55
CA PRO A 549 4.46 24.30 24.90
C PRO A 549 5.50 25.09 24.11
N GLY A 550 5.15 26.32 23.71
CA GLY A 550 6.06 27.24 23.02
C GLY A 550 6.21 27.05 21.50
N ILE A 551 5.53 26.10 20.86
CA ILE A 551 5.53 25.94 19.40
C ILE A 551 4.37 26.69 18.77
N GLN A 552 4.68 27.72 17.96
CA GLN A 552 3.68 28.51 17.26
C GLN A 552 3.44 27.97 15.85
N VAL A 553 2.25 27.42 15.63
CA VAL A 553 1.77 27.03 14.29
C VAL A 553 0.57 27.90 13.95
N LYS A 554 0.55 28.47 12.74
CA LYS A 554 -0.57 29.31 12.27
C LYS A 554 -1.89 28.55 12.37
N GLY A 555 -2.88 29.14 13.04
CA GLY A 555 -4.21 28.56 13.21
C GLY A 555 -4.39 27.64 14.42
N CYS A 556 -3.37 27.52 15.28
CA CYS A 556 -3.41 26.72 16.50
C CYS A 556 -3.29 27.59 17.76
N PRO A 557 -3.99 27.26 18.85
CA PRO A 557 -3.77 27.90 20.14
C PRO A 557 -2.36 27.56 20.65
N VAL A 558 -1.68 28.55 21.23
CA VAL A 558 -0.38 28.34 21.87
C VAL A 558 -0.62 27.84 23.29
N LEU A 559 -0.03 26.69 23.61
CA LEU A 559 -0.09 26.05 24.94
C LEU A 559 1.07 26.49 25.83
#